data_AF-A0A8J3KEM4-F1
#
_entry.id   AF-A0A8J3KEM4-F1
#
_cell.length_a   1.000
_cell.length_b   1.000
_cell.length_c   1.000
_cell.angle_alpha   90.00
_cell.angle_beta   90.00
_cell.angle_gamma   90.00
#
_symmetry.space_group_name_H-M   'P 1'
#
loop_
_entity.id
_entity.type
_entity.pdbx_description
1 polymer ?
#
loop_
_entity_poly.entity_id
_entity_poly.type
_entity_poly.pdbx_seq_one_letter_code
_entity_poly.pdbx_strand_id
1 'polypeptide(L)'
;MPESPPQPYAHPARIDGHRALDAVLFDFHGTLAMTVDPVAWVSAAAADCGVTLDRGKATVLADRLATAGALPGVAPPVRVPPQLAEAWADRDLYEHAHRQAYTGLAATVPNDVPGLPDALYARLLTPAGWTPYPDVMNTLTTLRAAGVRTALVSNVGFDLRPLLDAWGLTALFDTLVLSYEVGCIKPDPKIFLRACGLLSVDPERVLMIGDTPADAGAVNAGCAALVVPAASPGRPNGLHRAISLALP
;
A
#
# COMPACT_ATOMS: atom_id res chain seq x y z
N MET A 1 -26.55 -9.42 -52.31
CA MET A 1 -27.41 -8.73 -51.32
C MET A 1 -26.48 -7.99 -50.38
N PRO A 2 -26.60 -6.67 -50.19
CA PRO A 2 -25.71 -5.93 -49.30
C PRO A 2 -26.08 -6.24 -47.84
N GLU A 3 -25.09 -6.61 -47.04
CA GLU A 3 -25.24 -6.81 -45.59
C GLU A 3 -25.64 -5.49 -44.93
N SER A 4 -26.65 -5.57 -44.06
CA SER A 4 -27.10 -4.41 -43.28
C SER A 4 -26.05 -4.07 -42.22
N PRO A 5 -25.80 -2.77 -41.95
CA PRO A 5 -24.84 -2.37 -40.93
C PRO A 5 -25.26 -2.90 -39.55
N PRO A 6 -24.31 -3.27 -38.67
CA PRO A 6 -24.62 -3.74 -37.33
C PRO A 6 -25.36 -2.65 -36.56
N GLN A 7 -26.45 -3.01 -35.89
CA GLN A 7 -27.18 -2.11 -35.01
C GLN A 7 -26.22 -1.57 -33.93
N PRO A 8 -26.27 -0.26 -33.62
CA PRO A 8 -25.47 0.28 -32.52
C PRO A 8 -25.85 -0.45 -31.23
N TYR A 9 -24.82 -0.89 -30.48
CA TYR A 9 -24.99 -1.45 -29.15
C TYR A 9 -25.91 -0.53 -28.34
N ALA A 10 -27.03 -1.06 -27.87
CA ALA A 10 -27.87 -0.35 -26.93
C ALA A 10 -27.02 -0.06 -25.69
N HIS A 11 -26.78 1.22 -25.40
CA HIS A 11 -26.26 1.60 -24.08
C HIS A 11 -27.22 1.03 -23.04
N PRO A 12 -26.74 0.20 -22.08
CA PRO A 12 -27.59 -0.19 -20.97
C PRO A 12 -28.11 1.09 -20.33
N ALA A 13 -29.42 1.10 -20.06
CA ALA A 13 -30.09 2.15 -19.33
C ALA A 13 -29.25 2.52 -18.10
N ARG A 14 -29.12 3.82 -17.81
CA ARG A 14 -28.55 4.29 -16.54
C ARG A 14 -29.21 3.51 -15.42
N ILE A 15 -28.41 2.77 -14.64
CA ILE A 15 -28.90 2.11 -13.43
C ILE A 15 -29.18 3.24 -12.43
N ASP A 16 -30.45 3.65 -12.35
CA ASP A 16 -30.94 4.42 -11.22
C ASP A 16 -30.77 3.55 -9.96
N GLY A 17 -29.74 3.81 -9.14
CA GLY A 17 -29.52 3.00 -7.93
C GLY A 17 -28.13 3.02 -7.30
N HIS A 18 -27.40 4.15 -7.26
CA HIS A 18 -26.23 4.25 -6.37
C HIS A 18 -26.72 4.18 -4.91
N ARG A 19 -26.79 2.96 -4.34
CA ARG A 19 -26.98 2.77 -2.91
C ARG A 19 -25.68 3.16 -2.21
N ALA A 20 -25.78 4.00 -1.19
CA ALA A 20 -24.65 4.40 -0.36
C ALA A 20 -23.93 3.16 0.21
N LEU A 21 -22.60 3.22 0.17
CA LEU A 21 -21.74 2.19 0.75
C LEU A 21 -21.70 2.33 2.26
N ASP A 22 -21.57 1.21 2.97
CA ASP A 22 -21.44 1.20 4.43
C ASP A 22 -19.97 1.36 4.86
N ALA A 23 -19.02 0.96 4.01
CA ALA A 23 -17.60 1.10 4.31
C ALA A 23 -16.69 1.25 3.09
N VAL A 24 -15.51 1.81 3.33
CA VAL A 24 -14.38 1.83 2.40
C VAL A 24 -13.15 1.22 3.05
N LEU A 25 -12.55 0.24 2.38
CA LEU A 25 -11.27 -0.36 2.73
C LEU A 25 -10.17 0.32 1.92
N PHE A 26 -9.07 0.68 2.57
CA PHE A 26 -7.93 1.31 1.92
C PHE A 26 -6.70 0.41 2.03
N ASP A 27 -5.97 0.25 0.94
CA ASP A 27 -4.58 -0.18 1.00
C ASP A 27 -3.68 0.92 1.62
N PHE A 28 -2.45 0.58 2.02
CA PHE A 28 -1.49 1.52 2.58
C PHE A 28 -0.54 2.13 1.54
N HIS A 29 0.34 1.33 0.96
CA HIS A 29 1.49 1.81 0.19
C HIS A 29 1.12 1.95 -1.29
N GLY A 30 1.27 3.16 -1.85
CA GLY A 30 0.74 3.50 -3.18
C GLY A 30 -0.70 4.02 -3.13
N THR A 31 -1.35 3.92 -1.97
CA THR A 31 -2.75 4.35 -1.76
C THR A 31 -2.87 5.50 -0.76
N LEU A 32 -2.41 5.32 0.48
CA LEU A 32 -2.42 6.35 1.52
C LEU A 32 -1.06 7.02 1.69
N ALA A 33 0.03 6.29 1.49
CA ALA A 33 1.37 6.82 1.63
C ALA A 33 2.31 6.24 0.57
N MET A 34 3.38 6.97 0.32
CA MET A 34 4.49 6.54 -0.51
C MET A 34 5.79 6.62 0.27
N THR A 35 6.78 5.87 -0.18
CA THR A 35 8.13 5.98 0.33
C THR A 35 8.78 7.28 -0.13
N VAL A 36 9.70 7.83 0.67
CA VAL A 36 10.53 8.94 0.21
C VAL A 36 11.41 8.52 -0.98
N ASP A 37 11.92 9.53 -1.71
CA ASP A 37 12.84 9.32 -2.84
C ASP A 37 13.99 8.36 -2.46
N PRO A 38 14.33 7.37 -3.32
CA PRO A 38 15.39 6.40 -3.02
C PRO A 38 16.74 6.99 -2.64
N VAL A 39 17.15 8.11 -3.28
CA VAL A 39 18.43 8.76 -2.98
C VAL A 39 18.37 9.43 -1.61
N ALA A 40 17.26 10.09 -1.30
CA ALA A 40 17.01 10.64 0.04
C ALA A 40 16.97 9.54 1.11
N TRP A 41 16.32 8.41 0.82
CA TRP A 41 16.22 7.25 1.72
C TRP A 41 17.61 6.70 2.08
N VAL A 42 18.44 6.44 1.06
CA VAL A 42 19.79 5.91 1.24
C VAL A 42 20.70 6.91 1.93
N SER A 43 20.61 8.20 1.56
CA SER A 43 21.42 9.25 2.19
C SER A 43 21.10 9.38 3.68
N ALA A 44 19.82 9.32 4.04
CA ALA A 44 19.40 9.40 5.43
C ALA A 44 19.78 8.16 6.22
N ALA A 45 19.61 6.95 5.67
CA ALA A 45 20.05 5.72 6.31
C ALA A 45 21.58 5.69 6.53
N ALA A 46 22.36 6.19 5.58
CA ALA A 46 23.81 6.31 5.75
C ALA A 46 24.17 7.32 6.84
N ALA A 47 23.46 8.45 6.92
CA ALA A 47 23.64 9.44 7.97
C ALA A 47 23.30 8.87 9.36
N ASP A 48 22.26 8.03 9.46
CA ASP A 48 21.90 7.29 10.69
C ASP A 48 23.04 6.34 11.13
N CYS A 49 23.85 5.85 10.17
CA CYS A 49 25.08 5.08 10.42
C CYS A 49 26.33 5.96 10.65
N GLY A 50 26.21 7.28 10.68
CA GLY A 50 27.33 8.22 10.84
C GLY A 50 28.17 8.45 9.57
N VAL A 51 27.66 8.08 8.39
CA VAL A 51 28.34 8.25 7.10
C VAL A 51 27.59 9.23 6.20
N THR A 52 28.25 10.33 5.82
CA THR A 52 27.72 11.26 4.82
C THR A 52 28.14 10.83 3.42
N LEU A 53 27.16 10.51 2.58
CA LEU A 53 27.39 10.23 1.16
C LEU A 53 27.28 11.51 0.33
N ASP A 54 28.18 11.70 -0.64
CA ASP A 54 27.93 12.66 -1.70
C ASP A 54 26.78 12.20 -2.60
N ARG A 55 26.13 13.15 -3.28
CA ARG A 55 24.95 12.88 -4.11
C ARG A 55 25.21 11.82 -5.19
N GLY A 56 26.40 11.78 -5.78
CA GLY A 56 26.75 10.81 -6.81
C GLY A 56 26.78 9.40 -6.25
N LYS A 57 27.49 9.19 -5.13
CA LYS A 57 27.54 7.89 -4.45
C LYS A 57 26.17 7.44 -3.95
N ALA A 58 25.39 8.35 -3.36
CA ALA A 58 24.04 8.05 -2.90
C ALA A 58 23.13 7.61 -4.06
N THR A 59 23.25 8.26 -5.22
CA THR A 59 22.45 7.92 -6.42
C THR A 59 22.82 6.53 -6.95
N VAL A 60 24.10 6.22 -7.09
CA VAL A 60 24.57 4.89 -7.55
C VAL A 60 24.15 3.79 -6.57
N LEU A 61 24.25 4.06 -5.27
CA LEU A 61 23.86 3.08 -4.25
C LEU A 61 22.34 2.86 -4.23
N ALA A 62 21.55 3.93 -4.33
CA ALA A 62 20.09 3.82 -4.44
C ALA A 62 19.63 3.03 -5.66
N ASP A 63 20.24 3.26 -6.83
CA ASP A 63 19.94 2.51 -8.05
C ASP A 63 20.24 1.00 -7.91
N ARG A 64 21.39 0.66 -7.30
CA ARG A 64 21.75 -0.74 -7.02
C ARG A 64 20.80 -1.41 -6.02
N LEU A 65 20.44 -0.71 -4.94
CA LEU A 65 19.50 -1.22 -3.94
C LEU A 65 18.09 -1.37 -4.53
N ALA A 66 17.64 -0.42 -5.35
CA ALA A 66 16.37 -0.51 -6.08
C ALA A 66 16.37 -1.70 -7.04
N THR A 67 17.46 -1.90 -7.81
CA THR A 67 17.62 -3.04 -8.72
C THR A 67 17.61 -4.38 -7.98
N ALA A 68 18.17 -4.42 -6.77
CA ALA A 68 18.14 -5.60 -5.90
C ALA A 68 16.78 -5.82 -5.22
N GLY A 69 15.79 -4.94 -5.41
CA GLY A 69 14.50 -4.99 -4.71
C GLY A 69 14.60 -4.74 -3.20
N ALA A 70 15.69 -4.11 -2.75
CA ALA A 70 16.00 -3.91 -1.34
C ALA A 70 15.40 -2.64 -0.74
N LEU A 71 14.83 -1.77 -1.56
CA LEU A 71 14.13 -0.56 -1.13
C LEU A 71 12.62 -0.77 -1.19
N PRO A 72 11.85 -0.18 -0.27
CA PRO A 72 10.40 -0.15 -0.42
C PRO A 72 10.01 0.73 -1.61
N GLY A 73 8.80 0.54 -2.14
CA GLY A 73 8.31 1.38 -3.24
C GLY A 73 8.89 1.08 -4.62
N VAL A 74 9.87 0.18 -4.70
CA VAL A 74 10.47 -0.25 -5.98
C VAL A 74 9.86 -1.59 -6.42
N ALA A 75 10.11 -1.95 -7.68
CA ALA A 75 9.71 -3.25 -8.19
C ALA A 75 10.33 -4.39 -7.35
N PRO A 76 9.60 -5.50 -7.14
CA PRO A 76 10.17 -6.65 -6.46
C PRO A 76 11.43 -7.15 -7.17
N PRO A 77 12.36 -7.82 -6.46
CA PRO A 77 13.57 -8.36 -7.05
C PRO A 77 13.22 -9.32 -8.17
N VAL A 78 13.87 -9.17 -9.33
CA VAL A 78 13.73 -10.09 -10.47
C VAL A 78 14.12 -11.52 -10.07
N ARG A 79 15.09 -11.66 -9.17
CA ARG A 79 15.51 -12.93 -8.60
C ARG A 79 15.81 -12.78 -7.11
N VAL A 80 15.12 -13.55 -6.30
CA VAL A 80 15.41 -13.68 -4.87
C VAL A 80 16.59 -14.64 -4.67
N PRO A 81 17.64 -14.27 -3.91
CA PRO A 81 18.70 -15.19 -3.52
C PRO A 81 18.13 -16.43 -2.82
N PRO A 82 18.62 -17.66 -3.11
CA PRO A 82 18.06 -18.88 -2.52
C PRO A 82 17.98 -18.87 -0.99
N GLN A 83 18.95 -18.24 -0.33
CA GLN A 83 19.03 -18.13 1.13
C GLN A 83 17.95 -17.21 1.73
N LEU A 84 17.28 -16.41 0.90
CA LEU A 84 16.21 -15.49 1.29
C LEU A 84 14.83 -15.95 0.78
N ALA A 85 14.74 -17.10 0.09
CA ALA A 85 13.50 -17.51 -0.57
C ALA A 85 12.32 -17.65 0.40
N GLU A 86 12.53 -18.31 1.54
CA GLU A 86 11.51 -18.49 2.58
C GLU A 86 11.13 -17.15 3.21
N ALA A 87 12.13 -16.37 3.65
CA ALA A 87 11.90 -15.05 4.23
C ALA A 87 11.15 -14.13 3.26
N TRP A 88 11.46 -14.17 1.96
CA TRP A 88 10.78 -13.39 0.94
C TRP A 88 9.34 -13.87 0.72
N ALA A 89 9.09 -15.17 0.70
CA ALA A 89 7.75 -15.72 0.55
C ALA A 89 6.83 -15.31 1.71
N ASP A 90 7.37 -15.34 2.93
CA ASP A 90 6.62 -15.09 4.16
C ASP A 90 6.71 -13.64 4.67
N ARG A 91 7.35 -12.75 3.90
CA ARG A 91 7.65 -11.36 4.32
C ARG A 91 6.42 -10.57 4.76
N ASP A 92 5.26 -10.85 4.18
CA ASP A 92 4.01 -10.15 4.51
C ASP A 92 3.18 -10.89 5.58
N LEU A 93 3.69 -11.99 6.12
CA LEU A 93 3.02 -12.82 7.13
C LEU A 93 3.72 -12.79 8.49
N TYR A 94 5.04 -12.57 8.52
CA TYR A 94 5.79 -12.53 9.77
C TYR A 94 6.82 -11.40 9.83
N GLU A 95 6.90 -10.73 10.98
CA GLU A 95 7.83 -9.61 11.19
C GLU A 95 9.31 -10.00 10.99
N HIS A 96 9.70 -11.18 11.47
CA HIS A 96 11.06 -11.67 11.33
C HIS A 96 11.41 -11.97 9.85
N ALA A 97 10.46 -12.53 9.09
CA ALA A 97 10.62 -12.81 7.67
C ALA A 97 10.73 -11.51 6.87
N HIS A 98 9.88 -10.53 7.18
CA HIS A 98 9.93 -9.18 6.59
C HIS A 98 11.31 -8.55 6.78
N ARG A 99 11.80 -8.53 8.03
CA ARG A 99 13.13 -8.01 8.36
C ARG A 99 14.21 -8.74 7.58
N GLN A 100 14.25 -10.08 7.68
CA GLN A 100 15.26 -10.90 7.04
C GLN A 100 15.29 -10.71 5.52
N ALA A 101 14.13 -10.62 4.87
CA ALA A 101 14.01 -10.40 3.44
C ALA A 101 14.67 -9.06 3.02
N TYR A 102 14.24 -7.95 3.61
CA TYR A 102 14.72 -6.62 3.21
C TYR A 102 16.17 -6.35 3.63
N THR A 103 16.56 -6.71 4.86
CA THR A 103 17.97 -6.57 5.28
C THR A 103 18.88 -7.51 4.48
N GLY A 104 18.39 -8.71 4.16
CA GLY A 104 19.13 -9.69 3.36
C GLY A 104 19.36 -9.21 1.93
N LEU A 105 18.33 -8.67 1.26
CA LEU A 105 18.47 -8.10 -0.07
C LEU A 105 19.42 -6.90 -0.07
N ALA A 106 19.29 -5.99 0.90
CA ALA A 106 20.20 -4.85 1.02
C ALA A 106 21.66 -5.29 1.24
N ALA A 107 21.89 -6.37 2.00
CA ALA A 107 23.22 -6.94 2.22
C ALA A 107 23.85 -7.55 0.96
N THR A 108 23.08 -7.83 -0.09
CA THR A 108 23.64 -8.29 -1.37
C THR A 108 24.32 -7.18 -2.18
N VAL A 109 24.10 -5.90 -1.80
CA VAL A 109 24.63 -4.74 -2.50
C VAL A 109 25.91 -4.24 -1.82
N PRO A 110 27.09 -4.37 -2.46
CA PRO A 110 28.35 -3.89 -1.88
C PRO A 110 28.33 -2.38 -1.65
N ASN A 111 28.72 -1.96 -0.44
CA ASN A 111 28.77 -0.57 -0.02
C ASN A 111 29.78 -0.39 1.14
N ASP A 112 30.19 0.86 1.37
CA ASP A 112 31.17 1.23 2.40
C ASP A 112 30.50 1.79 3.68
N VAL A 113 29.22 1.49 3.92
CA VAL A 113 28.44 2.03 5.04
C VAL A 113 28.11 0.89 6.02
N PRO A 114 28.87 0.74 7.12
CA PRO A 114 28.61 -0.30 8.12
C PRO A 114 27.20 -0.18 8.70
N GLY A 115 26.46 -1.28 8.74
CA GLY A 115 25.10 -1.32 9.30
C GLY A 115 24.00 -0.78 8.38
N LEU A 116 24.31 -0.42 7.13
CA LEU A 116 23.32 0.15 6.21
C LEU A 116 22.05 -0.70 6.03
N PRO A 117 22.10 -2.05 5.88
CA PRO A 117 20.89 -2.85 5.74
C PRO A 117 19.89 -2.66 6.90
N ASP A 118 20.39 -2.63 8.14
CA ASP A 118 19.55 -2.44 9.32
C ASP A 118 19.01 -1.00 9.40
N ALA A 119 19.82 0.00 9.05
CA ALA A 119 19.39 1.40 9.00
C ALA A 119 18.30 1.61 7.93
N LEU A 120 18.46 1.03 6.73
CA LEU A 120 17.44 1.06 5.69
C LEU A 120 16.12 0.45 6.17
N TYR A 121 16.18 -0.69 6.86
CA TYR A 121 15.00 -1.34 7.41
C TYR A 121 14.35 -0.52 8.51
N ALA A 122 15.12 0.03 9.44
CA ALA A 122 14.61 0.84 10.55
C ALA A 122 13.77 2.02 10.04
N ARG A 123 14.14 2.61 8.90
CA ARG A 123 13.39 3.72 8.29
C ARG A 123 11.98 3.33 7.85
N LEU A 124 11.72 2.07 7.49
CA LEU A 124 10.37 1.56 7.19
C LEU A 124 9.42 1.71 8.38
N LEU A 125 9.96 1.60 9.58
CA LEU A 125 9.20 1.60 10.83
C LEU A 125 8.98 3.02 11.37
N THR A 126 9.46 4.05 10.67
CA THR A 126 9.41 5.44 11.14
C THR A 126 8.70 6.34 10.14
N PRO A 127 7.99 7.40 10.58
CA PRO A 127 7.33 8.34 9.67
C PRO A 127 8.28 9.01 8.69
N ALA A 128 9.58 9.12 9.03
CA ALA A 128 10.61 9.72 8.17
C ALA A 128 10.88 8.93 6.87
N GLY A 129 10.46 7.65 6.81
CA GLY A 129 10.50 6.86 5.57
C GLY A 129 9.35 7.18 4.62
N TRP A 130 8.29 7.83 5.08
CA TRP A 130 7.02 7.83 4.37
C TRP A 130 6.45 9.24 4.20
N THR A 131 5.68 9.42 3.13
CA THR A 131 4.94 10.66 2.88
C THR A 131 3.48 10.31 2.58
N PRO A 132 2.52 10.72 3.42
CA PRO A 132 1.10 10.52 3.13
C PRO A 132 0.67 11.38 1.94
N TYR A 133 -0.26 10.88 1.14
CA TYR A 133 -0.82 11.66 0.04
C TYR A 133 -1.62 12.86 0.56
N PRO A 134 -1.55 14.04 -0.09
CA PRO A 134 -2.19 15.26 0.41
C PRO A 134 -3.72 15.17 0.61
N ASP A 135 -4.40 14.30 -0.14
CA ASP A 135 -5.85 14.14 -0.12
C ASP A 135 -6.36 13.06 0.87
N VAL A 136 -5.47 12.37 1.59
CA VAL A 136 -5.83 11.30 2.55
C VAL A 136 -6.66 11.84 3.71
N MET A 137 -6.14 12.85 4.41
CA MET A 137 -6.78 13.42 5.60
C MET A 137 -8.20 13.89 5.26
N ASN A 138 -8.35 14.68 4.20
CA ASN A 138 -9.64 15.19 3.76
C ASN A 138 -10.61 14.07 3.33
N THR A 139 -10.11 13.03 2.66
CA THR A 139 -10.95 11.90 2.24
C THR A 139 -11.50 11.15 3.43
N LEU A 140 -10.63 10.75 4.37
CA LEU A 140 -11.02 9.97 5.53
C LEU A 140 -11.96 10.76 6.46
N THR A 141 -11.70 12.05 6.68
CA THR A 141 -12.60 12.89 7.49
C THR A 141 -13.98 13.07 6.84
N THR A 142 -14.03 13.21 5.51
CA THR A 142 -15.30 13.34 4.77
C THR A 142 -16.13 12.06 4.86
N LEU A 143 -15.52 10.89 4.65
CA LEU A 143 -16.20 9.60 4.76
C LEU A 143 -16.74 9.38 6.17
N ARG A 144 -15.93 9.65 7.20
CA ARG A 144 -16.33 9.55 8.60
C ARG A 144 -17.48 10.50 8.94
N ALA A 145 -17.42 11.75 8.48
CA ALA A 145 -18.51 12.72 8.71
C ALA A 145 -19.84 12.28 8.07
N ALA A 146 -19.77 11.52 6.97
CA ALA A 146 -20.92 10.91 6.31
C ALA A 146 -21.36 9.58 6.94
N GLY A 147 -20.71 9.11 8.00
CA GLY A 147 -21.04 7.84 8.67
C GLY A 147 -20.56 6.58 7.94
N VAL A 148 -19.71 6.74 6.92
CA VAL A 148 -19.09 5.61 6.21
C VAL A 148 -17.92 5.09 7.03
N ARG A 149 -17.94 3.80 7.35
CA ARG A 149 -16.85 3.15 8.10
C ARG A 149 -15.60 3.05 7.25
N THR A 150 -14.43 3.11 7.86
CA THR A 150 -13.16 2.95 7.13
C THR A 150 -12.25 1.93 7.79
N ALA A 151 -11.55 1.16 6.96
CA ALA A 151 -10.50 0.26 7.43
C ALA A 151 -9.25 0.36 6.57
N LEU A 152 -8.10 0.12 7.18
CA LEU A 152 -6.85 -0.13 6.47
C LEU A 152 -6.67 -1.63 6.28
N VAL A 153 -6.38 -2.09 5.06
CA VAL A 153 -6.11 -3.49 4.70
C VAL A 153 -4.79 -3.57 3.94
N SER A 154 -3.73 -4.04 4.60
CA SER A 154 -2.37 -3.98 4.05
C SER A 154 -1.65 -5.32 4.12
N ASN A 155 -0.97 -5.66 3.02
CA ASN A 155 0.07 -6.69 3.01
C ASN A 155 1.34 -6.05 3.57
N VAL A 156 1.64 -6.34 4.84
CA VAL A 156 2.75 -5.71 5.57
C VAL A 156 3.25 -6.66 6.65
N GLY A 157 4.56 -6.64 6.89
CA GLY A 157 5.23 -7.42 7.92
C GLY A 157 5.59 -6.65 9.18
N PHE A 158 4.90 -5.56 9.51
CA PHE A 158 5.15 -4.74 10.71
C PHE A 158 3.94 -3.86 11.06
N ASP A 159 3.93 -3.30 12.27
CA ASP A 159 2.83 -2.43 12.72
C ASP A 159 2.86 -1.04 12.04
N LEU A 160 1.75 -0.70 11.37
CA LEU A 160 1.54 0.61 10.73
C LEU A 160 0.98 1.67 11.69
N ARG A 161 0.47 1.30 12.87
CA ARG A 161 -0.14 2.23 13.83
C ARG A 161 0.78 3.40 14.21
N PRO A 162 2.09 3.20 14.50
CA PRO A 162 2.98 4.34 14.81
C PRO A 162 3.09 5.36 13.67
N LEU A 163 2.99 4.93 12.41
CA LEU A 163 3.00 5.82 11.25
C LEU A 163 1.70 6.63 11.18
N LEU A 164 0.57 5.96 11.33
CA LEU A 164 -0.75 6.61 11.31
C LEU A 164 -0.93 7.58 12.49
N ASP A 165 -0.41 7.24 13.67
CA ASP A 165 -0.44 8.11 14.86
C ASP A 165 0.33 9.40 14.62
N ALA A 166 1.54 9.29 14.05
CA ALA A 166 2.36 10.44 13.71
C ALA A 166 1.70 11.39 12.68
N TRP A 167 0.79 10.86 11.85
CA TRP A 167 0.03 11.64 10.87
C TRP A 167 -1.37 12.03 11.34
N GLY A 168 -1.76 11.65 12.55
CA GLY A 168 -3.11 11.91 13.08
C GLY A 168 -4.22 11.15 12.34
N LEU A 169 -3.90 10.03 11.67
CA LEU A 169 -4.84 9.25 10.86
C LEU A 169 -5.48 8.08 11.62
N THR A 170 -4.85 7.59 12.71
CA THR A 170 -5.34 6.40 13.43
C THR A 170 -6.79 6.53 13.86
N ALA A 171 -7.16 7.69 14.41
CA ALA A 171 -8.51 7.95 14.89
C ALA A 171 -9.55 8.04 13.77
N LEU A 172 -9.14 8.06 12.49
CA LEU A 172 -10.05 8.09 11.35
C LEU A 172 -10.47 6.69 10.90
N PHE A 173 -9.65 5.67 11.16
CA PHE A 173 -9.97 4.27 10.89
C PHE A 173 -10.78 3.65 12.02
N ASP A 174 -11.79 2.86 11.67
CA ASP A 174 -12.55 2.05 12.62
C ASP A 174 -11.83 0.74 12.94
N THR A 175 -11.04 0.23 11.98
CA THR A 175 -10.20 -0.96 12.19
C THR A 175 -9.00 -1.00 11.24
N LEU A 176 -7.96 -1.73 11.64
CA LEU A 176 -6.79 -2.03 10.83
C LEU A 176 -6.68 -3.55 10.68
N VAL A 177 -6.47 -4.01 9.45
CA VAL A 177 -6.26 -5.41 9.10
C VAL A 177 -4.90 -5.52 8.42
N LEU A 178 -3.89 -5.87 9.23
CA LEU A 178 -2.52 -6.01 8.79
C LEU A 178 -2.21 -7.50 8.60
N SER A 179 -1.70 -7.89 7.44
CA SER A 179 -1.57 -9.31 7.07
C SER A 179 -0.75 -10.14 8.06
N TYR A 180 0.31 -9.58 8.65
CA TYR A 180 1.09 -10.26 9.68
C TYR A 180 0.32 -10.55 10.98
N GLU A 181 -0.72 -9.77 11.29
CA GLU A 181 -1.57 -10.00 12.47
C GLU A 181 -2.67 -11.03 12.19
N VAL A 182 -3.18 -11.07 10.95
CA VAL A 182 -4.33 -11.91 10.58
C VAL A 182 -3.95 -13.19 9.85
N GLY A 183 -2.68 -13.38 9.49
CA GLY A 183 -2.16 -14.60 8.88
C GLY A 183 -2.63 -14.87 7.45
N CYS A 184 -3.09 -13.84 6.73
CA CYS A 184 -3.45 -13.93 5.32
C CYS A 184 -3.15 -12.61 4.60
N ILE A 185 -2.87 -12.70 3.30
CA ILE A 185 -2.50 -11.56 2.43
C ILE A 185 -3.53 -11.38 1.33
N LYS A 186 -3.71 -10.15 0.85
CA LYS A 186 -4.36 -9.87 -0.43
C LYS A 186 -3.60 -10.61 -1.55
N PRO A 187 -4.27 -11.24 -2.54
CA PRO A 187 -5.70 -11.18 -2.85
C PRO A 187 -6.58 -12.26 -2.18
N ASP A 188 -6.15 -12.95 -1.12
CA ASP A 188 -7.01 -13.95 -0.45
C ASP A 188 -8.31 -13.26 0.07
N PRO A 189 -9.51 -13.75 -0.31
CA PRO A 189 -10.77 -13.15 0.12
C PRO A 189 -10.91 -13.04 1.65
N LYS A 190 -10.23 -13.92 2.42
CA LYS A 190 -10.30 -13.94 3.89
C LYS A 190 -9.87 -12.62 4.51
N ILE A 191 -8.89 -11.91 3.95
CA ILE A 191 -8.42 -10.65 4.54
C ILE A 191 -9.48 -9.56 4.42
N PHE A 192 -10.19 -9.50 3.30
CA PHE A 192 -11.27 -8.54 3.07
C PHE A 192 -12.52 -8.90 3.89
N LEU A 193 -12.88 -10.18 3.95
CA LEU A 193 -13.97 -10.67 4.79
C LEU A 193 -13.69 -10.42 6.28
N ARG A 194 -12.43 -10.53 6.71
CA ARG A 194 -12.00 -10.17 8.07
C ARG A 194 -12.26 -8.69 8.36
N ALA A 195 -11.91 -7.80 7.43
CA ALA A 195 -12.19 -6.37 7.55
C ALA A 195 -13.70 -6.10 7.63
N CYS A 196 -14.50 -6.70 6.73
CA CYS A 196 -15.96 -6.56 6.74
C CYS A 196 -16.59 -7.04 8.06
N GLY A 197 -16.12 -8.17 8.58
CA GLY A 197 -16.60 -8.72 9.86
C GLY A 197 -16.26 -7.82 11.06
N LEU A 198 -15.04 -7.28 11.12
CA LEU A 198 -14.64 -6.32 12.16
C LEU A 198 -15.46 -5.03 12.09
N LEU A 199 -15.77 -4.57 10.88
CA LEU A 199 -16.63 -3.43 10.65
C LEU A 199 -18.12 -3.75 10.83
N SER A 200 -18.54 -5.01 10.92
CA SER A 200 -19.95 -5.44 10.92
C SER A 200 -20.74 -4.87 9.74
N VAL A 201 -20.22 -5.06 8.52
CA VAL A 201 -20.84 -4.63 7.25
C VAL A 201 -20.94 -5.79 6.26
N ASP A 202 -21.91 -5.70 5.35
CA ASP A 202 -22.05 -6.64 4.22
C ASP A 202 -20.99 -6.34 3.15
N PRO A 203 -20.17 -7.32 2.71
CA PRO A 203 -19.19 -7.13 1.64
C PRO A 203 -19.77 -6.47 0.37
N GLU A 204 -21.02 -6.74 0.00
CA GLU A 204 -21.66 -6.13 -1.19
C GLU A 204 -21.82 -4.60 -1.06
N ARG A 205 -21.68 -4.06 0.16
CA ARG A 205 -21.78 -2.63 0.48
C ARG A 205 -20.42 -2.01 0.83
N VAL A 206 -19.33 -2.64 0.40
CA VAL A 206 -17.96 -2.22 0.69
C VAL A 206 -17.19 -1.94 -0.60
N LEU A 207 -16.39 -0.87 -0.60
CA LEU A 207 -15.42 -0.57 -1.65
C LEU A 207 -14.00 -0.77 -1.13
N MET A 208 -13.21 -1.60 -1.80
CA MET A 208 -11.76 -1.65 -1.65
C MET A 208 -11.09 -0.66 -2.59
N ILE A 209 -10.20 0.19 -2.07
CA ILE A 209 -9.38 1.10 -2.84
C ILE A 209 -7.91 0.73 -2.63
N GLY A 210 -7.20 0.49 -3.73
CA GLY A 210 -5.77 0.24 -3.71
C GLY A 210 -5.10 0.59 -5.03
N ASP A 211 -3.84 0.22 -5.20
CA ASP A 211 -3.04 0.50 -6.40
C ASP A 211 -2.60 -0.77 -7.14
N THR A 212 -2.82 -1.95 -6.57
CA THR A 212 -2.34 -3.22 -7.13
C THR A 212 -3.48 -4.18 -7.52
N PRO A 213 -3.19 -5.19 -8.38
CA PRO A 213 -4.11 -6.29 -8.63
C PRO A 213 -4.47 -7.10 -7.37
N ALA A 214 -3.64 -7.06 -6.32
CA ALA A 214 -3.95 -7.75 -5.07
C ALA A 214 -5.19 -7.14 -4.41
N ASP A 215 -5.35 -5.81 -4.51
CA ASP A 215 -6.51 -5.07 -3.99
C ASP A 215 -7.79 -5.39 -4.76
N ALA A 216 -7.67 -5.55 -6.09
CA ALA A 216 -8.77 -6.00 -6.93
C ALA A 216 -9.31 -7.39 -6.53
N GLY A 217 -8.52 -8.20 -5.80
CA GLY A 217 -8.96 -9.46 -5.22
C GLY A 217 -10.18 -9.36 -4.31
N ALA A 218 -10.49 -8.16 -3.80
CA ALA A 218 -11.67 -7.90 -2.97
C ALA A 218 -13.00 -8.30 -3.65
N VAL A 219 -13.06 -8.32 -4.98
CA VAL A 219 -14.25 -8.79 -5.72
C VAL A 219 -14.60 -10.24 -5.41
N ASN A 220 -13.61 -11.08 -5.11
CA ASN A 220 -13.82 -12.48 -4.72
C ASN A 220 -14.41 -12.61 -3.31
N ALA A 221 -14.36 -11.54 -2.51
CA ALA A 221 -15.02 -11.45 -1.20
C ALA A 221 -16.42 -10.80 -1.30
N GLY A 222 -16.85 -10.37 -2.48
CA GLY A 222 -18.13 -9.66 -2.69
C GLY A 222 -18.03 -8.13 -2.66
N CYS A 223 -16.85 -7.57 -2.38
CA CYS A 223 -16.64 -6.12 -2.37
C CYS A 223 -16.52 -5.54 -3.77
N ALA A 224 -16.95 -4.29 -3.95
CA ALA A 224 -16.49 -3.48 -5.08
C ALA A 224 -14.99 -3.19 -4.93
N ALA A 225 -14.28 -3.00 -6.04
CA ALA A 225 -12.87 -2.64 -6.02
C ALA A 225 -12.55 -1.51 -7.01
N LEU A 226 -11.73 -0.55 -6.58
CA LEU A 226 -11.17 0.51 -7.41
C LEU A 226 -9.65 0.49 -7.29
N VAL A 227 -8.98 0.16 -8.40
CA VAL A 227 -7.53 0.27 -8.51
C VAL A 227 -7.17 1.64 -9.08
N VAL A 228 -6.43 2.43 -8.33
CA VAL A 228 -5.97 3.77 -8.70
C VAL A 228 -4.45 3.76 -8.86
N PRO A 229 -3.91 4.12 -10.02
CA PRO A 229 -2.46 4.23 -10.18
C PRO A 229 -1.88 5.24 -9.19
N ALA A 230 -0.84 4.83 -8.45
CA ALA A 230 -0.16 5.68 -7.50
C ALA A 230 0.29 7.00 -8.14
N ALA A 231 -0.12 8.13 -7.56
CA ALA A 231 0.30 9.44 -8.01
C ALA A 231 1.76 9.73 -7.65
N SER A 232 2.38 10.64 -8.40
CA SER A 232 3.74 11.13 -8.10
C SER A 232 3.79 11.88 -6.76
N PRO A 233 4.97 11.93 -6.10
CA PRO A 233 5.13 12.64 -4.83
C PRO A 233 4.60 14.07 -4.84
N GLY A 234 3.90 14.43 -3.76
CA GLY A 234 3.30 15.76 -3.57
C GLY A 234 2.00 16.00 -4.34
N ARG A 235 1.53 15.05 -5.15
CA ARG A 235 0.22 15.15 -5.83
C ARG A 235 -0.87 14.38 -5.07
N PRO A 236 -2.13 14.82 -5.11
CA PRO A 236 -3.26 14.01 -4.64
C PRO A 236 -3.30 12.65 -5.35
N ASN A 237 -3.63 11.58 -4.61
CA ASN A 237 -3.74 10.24 -5.20
C ASN A 237 -5.08 10.00 -5.90
N GLY A 238 -6.02 10.94 -5.79
CA GLY A 238 -7.35 10.81 -6.37
C GLY A 238 -8.34 10.09 -5.46
N LEU A 239 -8.10 10.12 -4.14
CA LEU A 239 -8.95 9.44 -3.15
C LEU A 239 -10.35 10.09 -3.01
N HIS A 240 -10.55 11.29 -3.56
CA HIS A 240 -11.90 11.88 -3.71
C HIS A 240 -12.88 10.95 -4.44
N ARG A 241 -12.40 10.04 -5.28
CA ARG A 241 -13.23 9.01 -5.95
C ARG A 241 -13.89 8.08 -4.93
N ALA A 242 -13.26 7.84 -3.79
CA ALA A 242 -13.86 7.11 -2.67
C ALA A 242 -15.16 7.78 -2.21
N ILE A 243 -15.13 9.11 -2.07
CA ILE A 243 -16.28 9.91 -1.67
C ILE A 243 -17.37 9.82 -2.73
N SER A 244 -17.01 10.05 -4.00
CA SER A 244 -17.98 10.03 -5.11
C SER A 244 -18.63 8.66 -5.36
N LEU A 245 -17.98 7.56 -4.97
CA LEU A 245 -18.52 6.21 -5.10
C LEU A 245 -19.26 5.74 -3.85
N ALA A 246 -18.85 6.20 -2.66
CA ALA A 246 -19.45 5.81 -1.39
C ALA A 246 -20.70 6.61 -1.06
N LEU A 247 -20.74 7.88 -1.45
CA LEU A 247 -21.83 8.81 -1.14
C LEU A 247 -22.75 8.99 -2.36
N PRO A 248 -24.06 9.22 -2.13
CA PRO A 248 -25.04 9.51 -3.18
C PRO A 248 -24.86 10.90 -3.83
#